data_AF-A0A9E0DKB8-F1
#
_entry.id   AF-A0A9E0DKB8-F1
#
_cell.length_a   1.000
_cell.length_b   1.000
_cell.length_c   1.000
_cell.angle_alpha   90.00
_cell.angle_beta   90.00
_cell.angle_gamma   90.00
#
_symmetry.space_group_name_H-M   'P 1'
#
loop_
_entity.id
_entity.type
_entity.pdbx_description
1 polymer ?
#
loop_
_entity_poly.entity_id
_entity_poly.type
_entity_poly.pdbx_seq_one_letter_code
_entity_poly.pdbx_strand_id
1 'polypeptide(L)'
;MGTCPLCASPCDANVLDKAAAAGALAPAVVDLIRAQDPDWQPSRGVCPDCAGRFAQQLADLRSPDSLQASTQPHGTFPYYHGDEATLLSQTQRLAHHWQYTGAGVTIAFLDSGFYPHPDLGLSSETPIPPPPVALAWARSLLFTQKKSTHHRGDVTLLANRLVHYVDQQDGVEREGLTESTLWDDAGDSWHGQMTTVLAAGNGRLSGGRYTGFAGQAGVLPIKIGRKSGKIPEEDILRG
;
A
#
# COMPACT_ATOMS: atom_id res chain seq x y z
N MET A 1 -32.60 7.31 7.42
CA MET A 1 -32.56 6.81 6.02
C MET A 1 -32.09 7.94 5.15
N GLY A 2 -31.05 7.72 4.35
CA GLY A 2 -30.61 8.65 3.32
C GLY A 2 -31.20 8.28 1.95
N THR A 3 -30.85 9.06 0.94
CA THR A 3 -31.19 8.80 -0.47
C THR A 3 -29.92 8.87 -1.30
N CYS A 4 -29.73 7.91 -2.19
CA CYS A 4 -28.58 7.92 -3.10
C CYS A 4 -28.63 9.17 -3.99
N PRO A 5 -27.55 9.96 -4.11
CA PRO A 5 -27.57 11.17 -4.95
C PRO A 5 -27.71 10.86 -6.44
N LEU A 6 -27.36 9.64 -6.89
CA LEU A 6 -27.35 9.27 -8.31
C LEU A 6 -28.66 8.63 -8.81
N CYS A 7 -29.39 7.92 -7.95
CA CYS A 7 -30.63 7.23 -8.34
C CYS A 7 -31.85 7.63 -7.52
N ALA A 8 -31.69 8.49 -6.51
CA ALA A 8 -32.72 8.90 -5.55
C ALA A 8 -33.35 7.76 -4.72
N SER A 9 -32.94 6.51 -4.91
CA SER A 9 -33.44 5.37 -4.13
C SER A 9 -33.08 5.50 -2.65
N PRO A 10 -33.95 5.03 -1.74
CA PRO A 10 -33.64 4.94 -0.32
C PRO A 10 -32.36 4.12 -0.08
N CYS A 11 -31.48 4.63 0.76
CA CYS A 11 -30.25 3.96 1.16
C CYS A 11 -29.97 4.22 2.63
N ASP A 12 -29.34 3.28 3.32
CA ASP A 12 -28.89 3.53 4.69
C ASP A 12 -27.85 4.66 4.68
N ALA A 13 -28.03 5.66 5.55
CA ALA A 13 -27.11 6.81 5.63
C ALA A 13 -25.69 6.35 5.95
N ASN A 14 -25.55 5.31 6.80
CA ASN A 14 -24.24 4.73 7.11
C ASN A 14 -23.57 4.13 5.88
N VAL A 15 -24.33 3.62 4.90
CA VAL A 15 -23.75 3.08 3.65
C VAL A 15 -23.28 4.21 2.75
N LEU A 16 -24.02 5.32 2.68
CA LEU A 16 -23.63 6.50 1.92
C LEU A 16 -22.40 7.18 2.51
N ASP A 17 -22.37 7.42 3.82
CA ASP A 17 -21.23 8.00 4.54
C ASP A 17 -19.97 7.15 4.35
N LYS A 18 -20.17 5.84 4.36
CA LYS A 18 -19.14 4.85 4.10
C LYS A 18 -18.58 4.93 2.67
N ALA A 19 -19.46 5.01 1.68
CA ALA A 19 -19.07 5.21 0.28
C ALA A 19 -18.46 6.60 0.02
N ALA A 20 -18.71 7.56 0.92
CA ALA A 20 -18.14 8.90 0.85
C ALA A 20 -16.70 9.01 1.40
N ALA A 21 -16.22 7.98 2.10
CA ALA A 21 -14.87 7.93 2.62
C ALA A 21 -13.84 7.89 1.47
N ALA A 22 -12.68 8.54 1.68
CA ALA A 22 -11.58 8.52 0.72
C ALA A 22 -11.14 7.07 0.45
N GLY A 23 -11.06 6.70 -0.83
CA GLY A 23 -10.67 5.35 -1.26
C GLY A 23 -11.78 4.30 -1.24
N ALA A 24 -13.02 4.65 -0.86
CA ALA A 24 -14.15 3.70 -0.87
C ALA A 24 -14.58 3.28 -2.30
N LEU A 25 -14.29 4.12 -3.30
CA LEU A 25 -14.50 3.83 -4.72
C LEU A 25 -13.18 3.89 -5.47
N ALA A 26 -13.03 3.02 -6.49
CA ALA A 26 -11.89 3.08 -7.39
C ALA A 26 -11.87 4.44 -8.13
N PRO A 27 -10.70 5.09 -8.34
CA PRO A 27 -10.63 6.38 -9.01
C PRO A 27 -11.32 6.41 -10.39
N ALA A 28 -11.16 5.36 -11.19
CA ALA A 28 -11.84 5.24 -12.48
C ALA A 28 -13.38 5.27 -12.35
N VAL A 29 -13.93 4.70 -11.28
CA VAL A 29 -15.38 4.73 -11.00
C VAL A 29 -15.80 6.16 -10.64
N VAL A 30 -15.01 6.85 -9.82
CA VAL A 30 -15.24 8.26 -9.45
C VAL A 30 -15.23 9.15 -10.70
N ASP A 31 -14.25 8.97 -11.58
CA ASP A 31 -14.11 9.76 -12.80
C ASP A 31 -15.25 9.49 -13.78
N LEU A 32 -15.67 8.23 -13.93
CA LEU A 32 -16.82 7.88 -14.76
C LEU A 32 -18.13 8.46 -14.22
N ILE A 33 -18.35 8.42 -12.89
CA ILE A 33 -19.53 9.05 -12.28
C ILE A 33 -19.52 10.55 -12.57
N ARG A 34 -18.39 11.25 -12.33
CA ARG A 34 -18.28 12.70 -12.58
C ARG A 34 -18.47 13.08 -14.04
N ALA A 35 -18.04 12.23 -14.97
CA ALA A 35 -18.23 12.45 -16.39
C ALA A 35 -19.72 12.39 -16.78
N GLN A 36 -20.53 11.57 -16.10
CA GLN A 36 -21.97 11.41 -16.37
C GLN A 36 -22.85 12.31 -15.49
N ASP A 37 -22.38 12.67 -14.29
CA ASP A 37 -23.04 13.55 -13.33
C ASP A 37 -21.99 14.52 -12.72
N PRO A 38 -21.80 15.70 -13.35
CA PRO A 38 -20.81 16.69 -12.90
C PRO A 38 -21.10 17.30 -11.51
N ASP A 39 -22.35 17.24 -11.05
CA ASP A 39 -22.77 17.80 -9.76
C ASP A 39 -22.56 16.81 -8.60
N TRP A 40 -22.28 15.54 -8.92
CA TRP A 40 -21.92 14.54 -7.93
C TRP A 40 -20.51 14.77 -7.39
N GLN A 41 -20.37 14.64 -6.07
CA GLN A 41 -19.10 14.70 -5.37
C GLN A 41 -18.89 13.42 -4.57
N PRO A 42 -17.65 12.90 -4.44
CA PRO A 42 -17.35 11.71 -3.65
C PRO A 42 -17.91 11.79 -2.23
N SER A 43 -17.85 12.97 -1.60
CA SER A 43 -18.38 13.24 -0.26
C SER A 43 -19.88 13.00 -0.09
N ARG A 44 -20.65 12.90 -1.19
CA ARG A 44 -22.10 12.59 -1.16
C ARG A 44 -22.38 11.09 -1.16
N GLY A 45 -21.35 10.26 -1.32
CA GLY A 45 -21.47 8.80 -1.37
C GLY A 45 -22.24 8.29 -2.58
N VAL A 46 -22.40 6.97 -2.64
CA VAL A 46 -23.14 6.26 -3.69
C VAL A 46 -23.73 4.97 -3.11
N CYS A 47 -24.92 4.57 -3.53
CA CYS A 47 -25.48 3.28 -3.10
C CYS A 47 -24.78 2.09 -3.80
N PRO A 48 -24.84 0.88 -3.22
CA PRO A 48 -24.20 -0.30 -3.80
C PRO A 48 -24.61 -0.61 -5.25
N ASP A 49 -25.89 -0.44 -5.59
CA ASP A 49 -26.40 -0.70 -6.94
C ASP A 49 -25.81 0.26 -7.98
N CYS A 50 -25.72 1.54 -7.64
CA CYS A 50 -25.08 2.54 -8.50
C CYS A 50 -23.58 2.25 -8.63
N ALA A 51 -22.88 1.98 -7.51
CA ALA A 51 -21.46 1.64 -7.53
C ALA A 51 -21.19 0.42 -8.44
N GLY A 52 -21.99 -0.65 -8.30
CA GLY A 52 -21.89 -1.86 -9.12
C GLY A 52 -22.14 -1.58 -10.60
N ARG A 53 -23.13 -0.74 -10.93
CA ARG A 53 -23.43 -0.36 -12.32
C ARG A 53 -22.28 0.38 -12.98
N PHE A 54 -21.69 1.37 -12.29
CA PHE A 54 -20.55 2.11 -12.84
C PHE A 54 -19.28 1.24 -12.93
N ALA A 55 -19.06 0.34 -11.97
CA ALA A 55 -17.99 -0.64 -12.05
C ALA A 55 -18.17 -1.58 -13.26
N GLN A 56 -19.40 -2.01 -13.55
CA GLN A 56 -19.70 -2.82 -14.74
C GLN A 56 -19.48 -2.03 -16.03
N GLN A 57 -19.92 -0.78 -16.10
CA GLN A 57 -19.68 0.07 -17.27
C GLN A 57 -18.18 0.22 -17.57
N LEU A 58 -17.33 0.41 -16.56
CA LEU A 58 -15.88 0.41 -16.76
C LEU A 58 -15.34 -0.93 -17.24
N ALA A 59 -15.88 -2.03 -16.72
CA ALA A 59 -15.50 -3.36 -17.18
C ALA A 59 -15.87 -3.58 -18.66
N ASP A 60 -16.99 -3.01 -19.11
CA ASP A 60 -17.45 -3.09 -20.51
C ASP A 60 -16.61 -2.22 -21.46
N LEU A 61 -15.90 -1.21 -20.94
CA LEU A 61 -14.96 -0.37 -21.71
C LEU A 61 -13.61 -1.04 -21.96
N ARG A 62 -13.37 -2.24 -21.42
CA ARG A 62 -12.11 -2.96 -21.62
C ARG A 62 -11.94 -3.33 -23.09
N SER A 63 -10.74 -3.08 -23.60
CA SER A 63 -10.28 -3.58 -24.88
C SER A 63 -10.24 -5.12 -24.87
N PRO A 64 -10.66 -5.78 -25.97
CA PRO A 64 -10.46 -7.22 -26.12
C PRO A 64 -8.97 -7.59 -26.28
N ASP A 65 -8.17 -6.66 -26.80
CA ASP A 65 -6.73 -6.81 -27.01
C ASP A 65 -5.92 -6.07 -25.93
N SER A 66 -4.73 -6.60 -25.62
CA SER A 66 -3.82 -5.94 -24.67
C SER A 66 -3.35 -4.58 -25.21
N LEU A 67 -3.46 -3.56 -24.37
CA LEU A 67 -3.02 -2.20 -24.64
C LEU A 67 -1.53 -1.98 -24.29
N GLN A 68 -0.79 -3.01 -23.86
CA GLN A 68 0.62 -2.85 -23.45
C GLN A 68 1.52 -2.17 -24.51
N ALA A 69 1.20 -2.35 -25.78
CA ALA A 69 1.93 -1.78 -26.91
C ALA A 69 1.48 -0.34 -27.27
N SER A 70 0.41 0.18 -26.66
CA SER A 70 -0.14 1.51 -26.98
C SER A 70 0.59 2.67 -26.30
N THR A 71 1.48 2.41 -25.35
CA THR A 71 2.33 3.42 -24.68
C THR A 71 3.77 3.35 -25.13
N GLN A 72 4.51 4.45 -24.97
CA GLN A 72 5.96 4.53 -25.16
C GLN A 72 6.65 5.06 -23.88
N PRO A 73 7.54 4.28 -23.24
CA PRO A 73 7.90 2.90 -23.59
C PRO A 73 6.71 1.94 -23.44
N HIS A 74 6.78 0.80 -24.15
CA HIS A 74 5.79 -0.25 -24.02
C HIS A 74 5.71 -0.74 -22.56
N GLY A 75 4.50 -1.05 -22.10
CA GLY A 75 4.28 -1.64 -20.80
C GLY A 75 4.93 -3.03 -20.70
N THR A 76 5.39 -3.40 -19.50
CA THR A 76 5.99 -4.72 -19.22
C THR A 76 4.95 -5.77 -18.81
N PHE A 77 3.67 -5.40 -18.77
CA PHE A 77 2.55 -6.26 -18.39
C PHE A 77 1.32 -5.94 -19.24
N PRO A 78 0.45 -6.93 -19.51
CA PRO A 78 -0.78 -6.71 -20.23
C PRO A 78 -1.78 -5.92 -19.39
N TYR A 79 -2.46 -4.97 -20.01
CA TYR A 79 -3.59 -4.24 -19.45
C TYR A 79 -4.62 -3.98 -20.54
N TYR A 80 -5.89 -3.81 -20.17
CA TYR A 80 -6.99 -3.81 -21.13
C TYR A 80 -7.87 -2.55 -21.04
N HIS A 81 -7.55 -1.63 -20.12
CA HIS A 81 -8.22 -0.35 -20.01
C HIS A 81 -7.19 0.74 -19.75
N GLY A 82 -7.40 1.96 -20.24
CA GLY A 82 -6.44 3.07 -20.06
C GLY A 82 -6.09 3.33 -18.60
N ASP A 83 -7.06 3.21 -17.70
CA ASP A 83 -6.87 3.38 -16.25
C ASP A 83 -6.07 2.25 -15.57
N GLU A 84 -5.82 1.16 -16.30
CA GLU A 84 -5.04 -0.02 -15.87
C GLU A 84 -3.61 -0.01 -16.41
N ALA A 85 -3.17 1.09 -17.05
CA ALA A 85 -1.78 1.25 -17.51
C ALA A 85 -0.74 1.26 -16.36
N THR A 86 -1.21 1.15 -15.11
CA THR A 86 -0.38 1.02 -13.91
C THR A 86 -0.78 -0.25 -13.16
N LEU A 87 0.11 -0.75 -12.30
CA LEU A 87 -0.17 -1.95 -11.52
C LEU A 87 -1.47 -1.81 -10.72
N LEU A 88 -2.28 -2.86 -10.75
CA LEU A 88 -3.46 -2.96 -9.89
C LEU A 88 -3.01 -3.07 -8.43
N SER A 89 -3.69 -2.31 -7.57
CA SER A 89 -3.55 -2.42 -6.11
C SER A 89 -4.15 -3.73 -5.57
N GLN A 90 -3.80 -4.08 -4.33
CA GLN A 90 -4.30 -5.31 -3.69
C GLN A 90 -5.83 -5.33 -3.60
N THR A 91 -6.41 -4.19 -3.28
CA THR A 91 -7.86 -3.99 -3.15
C THR A 91 -8.62 -4.08 -4.48
N GLN A 92 -7.92 -3.89 -5.61
CA GLN A 92 -8.45 -4.10 -6.96
C GLN A 92 -8.28 -5.54 -7.45
N ARG A 93 -7.29 -6.28 -6.94
CA ARG A 93 -7.03 -7.68 -7.33
C ARG A 93 -7.89 -8.67 -6.56
N LEU A 94 -8.09 -8.41 -5.27
CA LEU A 94 -8.79 -9.30 -4.35
C LEU A 94 -9.91 -8.54 -3.64
N ALA A 95 -11.02 -9.22 -3.41
CA ALA A 95 -12.08 -8.70 -2.56
C ALA A 95 -11.50 -8.33 -1.20
N HIS A 96 -11.80 -7.12 -0.74
CA HIS A 96 -11.36 -6.64 0.57
C HIS A 96 -12.52 -5.94 1.26
N HIS A 97 -12.60 -6.12 2.57
CA HIS A 97 -13.57 -5.40 3.39
C HIS A 97 -12.90 -4.13 3.92
N TRP A 98 -12.97 -3.07 3.12
CA TRP A 98 -12.33 -1.78 3.38
C TRP A 98 -12.66 -1.16 4.76
N GLN A 99 -13.73 -1.60 5.43
CA GLN A 99 -14.09 -1.18 6.78
C GLN A 99 -13.15 -1.73 7.87
N TYR A 100 -12.42 -2.81 7.59
CA TYR A 100 -11.45 -3.39 8.52
C TYR A 100 -10.05 -2.97 8.11
N THR A 101 -9.57 -1.90 8.73
CA THR A 101 -8.26 -1.29 8.42
C THR A 101 -7.11 -1.89 9.23
N GLY A 102 -7.40 -2.78 10.19
CA GLY A 102 -6.45 -3.32 11.14
C GLY A 102 -6.15 -2.40 12.33
N ALA A 103 -6.84 -1.26 12.47
CA ALA A 103 -6.66 -0.38 13.63
C ALA A 103 -6.88 -1.12 14.96
N GLY A 104 -5.96 -0.92 15.91
CA GLY A 104 -5.99 -1.61 17.20
C GLY A 104 -5.47 -3.05 17.19
N VAL A 105 -5.06 -3.58 16.03
CA VAL A 105 -4.43 -4.89 15.87
C VAL A 105 -2.95 -4.70 15.55
N THR A 106 -2.09 -5.58 16.08
CA THR A 106 -0.69 -5.69 15.69
C THR A 106 -0.48 -6.99 14.91
N ILE A 107 0.23 -6.91 13.78
CA ILE A 107 0.62 -8.07 12.98
C ILE A 107 2.12 -8.29 13.14
N ALA A 108 2.51 -9.49 13.55
CA ALA A 108 3.90 -9.91 13.57
C ALA A 108 4.30 -10.49 12.20
N PHE A 109 5.45 -10.07 11.68
CA PHE A 109 6.02 -10.58 10.43
C PHE A 109 7.34 -11.26 10.74
N LEU A 110 7.40 -12.56 10.52
CA LEU A 110 8.63 -13.35 10.61
C LEU A 110 9.18 -13.55 9.20
N ASP A 111 10.30 -12.92 8.88
CA ASP A 111 10.84 -12.93 7.51
C ASP A 111 12.36 -12.60 7.47
N SER A 112 12.92 -12.45 6.27
CA SER A 112 14.35 -12.32 6.03
C SER A 112 14.95 -10.99 6.51
N GLY A 113 14.13 -9.96 6.68
CA GLY A 113 14.55 -8.63 7.12
C GLY A 113 13.52 -7.56 6.80
N PHE A 114 13.72 -6.38 7.40
CA PHE A 114 12.78 -5.27 7.34
C PHE A 114 13.53 -3.94 7.34
N TYR A 115 12.87 -2.91 6.83
CA TYR A 115 13.36 -1.54 6.86
C TYR A 115 12.20 -0.60 7.27
N PRO A 116 12.47 0.51 7.99
CA PRO A 116 11.45 1.49 8.37
C PRO A 116 10.97 2.33 7.18
N HIS A 117 10.28 1.67 6.25
CA HIS A 117 9.70 2.27 5.06
C HIS A 117 8.58 3.26 5.43
N PRO A 118 8.42 4.40 4.72
CA PRO A 118 7.39 5.40 5.01
C PRO A 118 5.96 4.84 5.08
N ASP A 119 5.67 3.80 4.30
CA ASP A 119 4.34 3.16 4.32
C ASP A 119 4.06 2.34 5.59
N LEU A 120 5.09 2.04 6.39
CA LEU A 120 4.98 1.44 7.73
C LEU A 120 5.02 2.50 8.84
N GLY A 121 5.09 3.78 8.47
CA GLY A 121 4.96 4.91 9.38
C GLY A 121 3.52 5.12 9.87
N LEU A 122 3.34 6.00 10.85
CA LEU A 122 2.03 6.57 11.15
C LEU A 122 1.58 7.41 9.94
N SER A 123 0.30 7.30 9.62
CA SER A 123 -0.33 8.14 8.62
C SER A 123 -0.35 9.58 9.14
N SER A 124 0.55 10.45 8.66
CA SER A 124 0.32 11.89 8.77
C SER A 124 -0.83 12.25 7.83
N GLU A 125 -1.81 13.02 8.28
CA GLU A 125 -2.92 13.51 7.45
C GLU A 125 -2.46 14.36 6.24
N THR A 126 -1.20 14.82 6.24
CA THR A 126 -0.58 15.51 5.12
C THR A 126 -0.14 14.52 4.03
N PRO A 127 -0.71 14.58 2.81
CA PRO A 127 -0.22 13.83 1.66
C PRO A 127 1.24 14.18 1.38
N ILE A 128 2.09 13.18 1.16
CA ILE A 128 3.38 13.44 0.51
C ILE A 128 3.04 13.74 -0.96
N PRO A 129 3.45 14.88 -1.52
CA PRO A 129 3.26 15.13 -2.94
C PRO A 129 3.87 13.97 -3.73
N PRO A 130 3.21 13.45 -4.78
CA PRO A 130 3.77 12.36 -5.56
C PRO A 130 5.20 12.76 -5.97
N PRO A 131 6.20 11.86 -5.84
CA PRO A 131 7.51 12.16 -6.37
C PRO A 131 7.32 12.56 -7.83
N PRO A 132 7.95 13.66 -8.31
CA PRO A 132 7.85 14.01 -9.71
C PRO A 132 8.20 12.77 -10.53
N VAL A 133 7.40 12.48 -11.57
CA VAL A 133 7.49 11.29 -12.44
C VAL A 133 8.87 11.14 -13.13
N ALA A 134 9.81 12.03 -12.86
CA ALA A 134 11.21 11.83 -13.15
C ALA A 134 11.79 10.69 -12.30
N LEU A 135 12.34 9.69 -12.98
CA LEU A 135 13.16 8.55 -12.54
C LEU A 135 14.40 8.91 -11.66
N ALA A 136 14.37 9.98 -10.89
CA ALA A 136 15.50 10.49 -10.11
C ALA A 136 15.85 9.56 -8.92
N TRP A 137 14.87 8.91 -8.31
CA TRP A 137 15.10 7.96 -7.20
C TRP A 137 15.73 6.64 -7.66
N ALA A 138 15.40 6.17 -8.87
CA ALA A 138 16.01 4.98 -9.46
C ALA A 138 17.51 5.17 -9.79
N ARG A 139 17.93 6.40 -10.16
CA ARG A 139 19.35 6.69 -10.43
C ARG A 139 20.21 6.86 -9.18
N SER A 140 19.62 7.06 -8.00
CA SER A 140 20.40 7.17 -6.75
C SER A 140 20.61 5.81 -6.06
N LEU A 141 19.76 4.81 -6.33
CA LEU A 141 19.86 3.47 -5.75
C LEU A 141 20.66 2.49 -6.65
N LEU A 142 20.79 2.79 -7.94
CA LEU A 142 21.63 2.04 -8.86
C LEU A 142 23.02 2.71 -8.91
N PHE A 143 23.97 2.11 -8.21
CA PHE A 143 25.41 2.42 -8.26
C PHE A 143 25.89 3.73 -7.62
N THR A 144 25.79 3.82 -6.29
CA THR A 144 26.98 4.25 -5.54
C THR A 144 27.17 3.39 -4.30
N GLN A 145 27.94 2.30 -4.45
CA GLN A 145 28.78 1.77 -3.38
C GLN A 145 29.82 2.85 -3.01
N LYS A 146 29.39 3.94 -2.38
CA LYS A 146 30.30 4.79 -1.62
C LYS A 146 29.83 4.69 -0.19
N LYS A 147 30.69 4.08 0.63
CA LYS A 147 30.71 4.13 2.10
C LYS A 147 30.17 5.49 2.57
N SER A 148 28.86 5.60 2.77
CA SER A 148 28.25 6.81 3.28
C SER A 148 28.08 6.59 4.77
N THR A 149 29.05 7.14 5.48
CA THR A 149 28.96 7.47 6.89
C THR A 149 27.58 8.03 7.22
N HIS A 150 26.86 7.32 8.10
CA HIS A 150 25.72 7.81 8.89
C HIS A 150 24.60 8.56 8.13
N HIS A 151 23.67 7.82 7.52
CA HIS A 151 22.29 8.28 7.33
C HIS A 151 21.44 8.06 8.58
N ARG A 152 22.03 8.25 9.77
CA ARG A 152 21.31 8.24 11.06
C ARG A 152 20.63 9.58 11.34
N GLY A 153 20.90 10.60 10.51
CA GLY A 153 20.74 12.02 10.84
C GLY A 153 19.34 12.61 10.73
N ASP A 154 18.48 12.15 9.82
CA ASP A 154 17.20 12.85 9.55
C ASP A 154 15.94 11.97 9.60
N VAL A 155 16.08 10.65 9.76
CA VAL A 155 14.93 9.79 10.14
C VAL A 155 14.82 9.75 11.66
N THR A 156 14.85 10.92 12.28
CA THR A 156 14.52 11.07 13.70
C THR A 156 13.07 10.66 13.86
N LEU A 157 12.84 9.45 14.38
CA LEU A 157 11.58 8.99 14.98
C LEU A 157 10.35 9.53 14.23
N LEU A 158 10.28 9.29 12.92
CA LEU A 158 9.03 9.47 12.20
C LEU A 158 8.04 8.59 12.92
N ALA A 159 7.07 9.20 13.58
CA ALA A 159 6.00 8.53 14.29
C ALA A 159 5.58 7.31 13.46
N ASN A 160 5.88 6.10 13.97
CA ASN A 160 5.93 4.87 13.19
C ASN A 160 4.94 3.84 13.74
N ARG A 161 4.39 2.99 12.85
CA ARG A 161 3.53 1.86 13.26
C ARG A 161 4.32 0.61 13.60
N LEU A 162 5.65 0.68 13.50
CA LEU A 162 6.53 -0.34 14.05
C LEU A 162 6.42 -0.29 15.58
N VAL A 163 5.77 -1.29 16.18
CA VAL A 163 5.51 -1.30 17.63
C VAL A 163 6.72 -1.79 18.42
N HIS A 164 7.52 -2.67 17.81
CA HIS A 164 8.77 -3.20 18.32
C HIS A 164 9.54 -3.81 17.14
N TYR A 165 10.76 -4.27 17.37
CA TYR A 165 11.56 -4.99 16.38
C TYR A 165 12.37 -6.06 17.10
N VAL A 166 12.42 -7.26 16.53
CA VAL A 166 13.24 -8.36 17.03
C VAL A 166 14.14 -8.82 15.89
N ASP A 167 15.42 -8.94 16.17
CA ASP A 167 16.42 -9.54 15.29
C ASP A 167 16.94 -10.81 15.95
N GLN A 168 16.67 -11.94 15.33
CA GLN A 168 16.98 -13.27 15.84
C GLN A 168 17.70 -14.07 14.77
N GLN A 169 19.02 -13.86 14.72
CA GLN A 169 19.92 -14.51 13.78
C GLN A 169 21.05 -15.18 14.54
N ASP A 170 21.45 -16.37 14.09
CA ASP A 170 22.61 -17.11 14.61
C ASP A 170 22.55 -17.33 16.15
N GLY A 171 21.35 -17.48 16.70
CA GLY A 171 21.11 -17.66 18.14
C GLY A 171 21.35 -16.43 19.00
N VAL A 172 21.52 -15.25 18.39
CA VAL A 172 21.61 -13.96 19.07
C VAL A 172 20.30 -13.21 18.88
N GLU A 173 19.72 -12.77 19.98
CA GLU A 173 18.53 -11.91 19.99
C GLU A 173 18.93 -10.47 20.26
N ARG A 174 18.40 -9.56 19.44
CA ARG A 174 18.52 -8.11 19.62
C ARG A 174 17.14 -7.51 19.44
N GLU A 175 16.84 -6.50 20.23
CA GLU A 175 15.49 -5.93 20.25
C GLU A 175 15.50 -4.41 20.26
N GLY A 176 14.46 -3.86 19.65
CA GLY A 176 14.16 -2.44 19.69
C GLY A 176 14.41 -1.73 18.36
N LEU A 177 13.68 -0.62 18.18
CA LEU A 177 13.69 0.14 16.92
C LEU A 177 15.02 0.87 16.66
N THR A 178 15.94 0.89 17.62
CA THR A 178 17.27 1.51 17.47
C THR A 178 18.35 0.55 16.95
N GLU A 179 18.03 -0.74 16.82
CA GLU A 179 18.96 -1.78 16.36
C GLU A 179 19.43 -1.51 14.94
N SER A 180 20.75 -1.52 14.72
CA SER A 180 21.35 -1.20 13.42
C SER A 180 20.88 -2.11 12.30
N THR A 181 20.53 -3.36 12.59
CA THR A 181 20.08 -4.32 11.58
C THR A 181 18.71 -3.98 10.98
N LEU A 182 17.92 -3.12 11.64
CA LEU A 182 16.70 -2.55 11.08
C LEU A 182 16.98 -1.44 10.05
N TRP A 183 18.12 -0.74 10.18
CA TRP A 183 18.43 0.46 9.40
C TRP A 183 19.48 0.23 8.32
N ASP A 184 20.45 -0.64 8.60
CA ASP A 184 21.68 -0.78 7.81
C ASP A 184 21.68 -2.02 6.91
N ASP A 185 20.80 -3.01 7.16
CA ASP A 185 20.72 -4.28 6.40
C ASP A 185 19.59 -4.27 5.33
N ALA A 186 19.33 -3.12 4.70
CA ALA A 186 18.25 -2.98 3.71
C ALA A 186 18.38 -3.96 2.52
N GLY A 187 19.60 -4.36 2.16
CA GLY A 187 19.86 -5.28 1.04
C GLY A 187 19.29 -6.70 1.22
N ASP A 188 19.20 -7.17 2.46
CA ASP A 188 18.69 -8.51 2.80
C ASP A 188 17.21 -8.49 3.20
N SER A 189 16.61 -7.30 3.20
CA SER A 189 15.28 -7.03 3.75
C SER A 189 14.17 -6.98 2.71
N TRP A 190 14.47 -7.16 1.42
CA TRP A 190 13.49 -6.95 0.34
C TRP A 190 12.25 -7.85 0.47
N HIS A 191 12.44 -9.13 0.78
CA HIS A 191 11.33 -10.09 0.84
C HIS A 191 10.38 -9.77 2.00
N GLY A 192 10.91 -9.67 3.23
CA GLY A 192 10.13 -9.26 4.40
C GLY A 192 9.52 -7.87 4.25
N GLN A 193 10.20 -6.95 3.59
CA GLN A 193 9.63 -5.64 3.28
C GLN A 193 8.42 -5.76 2.35
N MET A 194 8.54 -6.52 1.27
CA MET A 194 7.49 -6.73 0.27
C MET A 194 6.25 -7.37 0.90
N THR A 195 6.42 -8.44 1.69
CA THR A 195 5.31 -9.13 2.38
C THR A 195 4.61 -8.22 3.38
N THR A 196 5.39 -7.45 4.14
CA THR A 196 4.86 -6.53 5.15
C THR A 196 4.05 -5.39 4.54
N VAL A 197 4.55 -4.71 3.50
CA VAL A 197 3.82 -3.58 2.90
C VAL A 197 2.58 -4.05 2.13
N LEU A 198 2.61 -5.26 1.56
CA LEU A 198 1.45 -5.87 0.93
C LEU A 198 0.30 -6.08 1.93
N ALA A 199 0.63 -6.52 3.14
CA ALA A 199 -0.35 -6.76 4.19
C ALA A 199 -0.75 -5.47 4.93
N ALA A 200 0.21 -4.66 5.36
CA ALA A 200 0.00 -3.60 6.35
C ALA A 200 0.48 -2.21 5.91
N GLY A 201 0.91 -2.01 4.66
CA GLY A 201 1.32 -0.70 4.15
C GLY A 201 0.15 0.30 4.14
N ASN A 202 0.37 1.52 4.62
CA ASN A 202 -0.66 2.57 4.60
C ASN A 202 -0.80 3.28 3.23
N GLY A 203 0.01 2.88 2.24
CA GLY A 203 0.01 3.45 0.90
C GLY A 203 0.45 4.92 0.81
N ARG A 204 1.11 5.48 1.83
CA ARG A 204 1.48 6.91 1.93
C ARG A 204 2.24 7.42 0.69
N LEU A 205 3.24 6.69 0.22
CA LEU A 205 4.01 7.09 -0.96
C LEU A 205 3.20 7.06 -2.27
N SER A 206 2.09 6.33 -2.28
CA SER A 206 1.20 6.18 -3.43
C SER A 206 -0.07 7.03 -3.34
N GLY A 207 -0.17 7.92 -2.34
CA GLY A 207 -1.40 8.66 -2.07
C GLY A 207 -2.60 7.76 -1.73
N GLY A 208 -2.34 6.60 -1.13
CA GLY A 208 -3.35 5.60 -0.78
C GLY A 208 -3.65 4.55 -1.86
N ARG A 209 -3.13 4.70 -3.10
CA ARG A 209 -3.41 3.75 -4.19
C ARG A 209 -2.97 2.32 -3.87
N TYR A 210 -1.79 2.15 -3.28
CA TYR A 210 -1.19 0.85 -2.92
C TYR A 210 -1.26 0.60 -1.41
N THR A 211 -2.43 0.84 -0.82
CA THR A 211 -2.69 0.48 0.58
C THR A 211 -2.85 -1.04 0.72
N GLY A 212 -2.20 -1.62 1.72
CA GLY A 212 -2.37 -3.02 2.10
C GLY A 212 -3.73 -3.25 2.78
N PHE A 213 -4.06 -4.52 3.06
CA PHE A 213 -5.34 -4.87 3.67
C PHE A 213 -5.53 -4.29 5.09
N ALA A 214 -4.45 -4.20 5.85
CA ALA A 214 -4.41 -3.73 7.23
C ALA A 214 -3.55 -2.46 7.37
N GLY A 215 -3.81 -1.46 6.52
CA GLY A 215 -3.03 -0.21 6.44
C GLY A 215 -2.99 0.65 7.70
N GLN A 216 -3.74 0.31 8.76
CA GLN A 216 -3.73 0.96 10.08
C GLN A 216 -3.27 0.03 11.21
N ALA A 217 -2.86 -1.21 10.93
CA ALA A 217 -2.33 -2.12 11.95
C ALA A 217 -0.98 -1.65 12.48
N GLY A 218 -0.68 -2.00 13.74
CA GLY A 218 0.68 -2.05 14.26
C GLY A 218 1.46 -3.17 13.58
N VAL A 219 2.77 -3.00 13.45
CA VAL A 219 3.66 -3.94 12.78
C VAL A 219 4.78 -4.33 13.74
N LEU A 220 4.96 -5.62 13.96
CA LEU A 220 6.07 -6.20 14.71
C LEU A 220 6.95 -7.01 13.76
N PRO A 221 8.07 -6.46 13.26
CA PRO A 221 8.99 -7.20 12.42
C PRO A 221 9.93 -8.06 13.27
N ILE A 222 10.05 -9.33 12.90
CA ILE A 222 10.88 -10.35 13.54
C ILE A 222 11.82 -10.92 12.46
N LYS A 223 13.05 -10.41 12.43
CA LYS A 223 14.05 -10.80 11.44
C LYS A 223 14.68 -12.12 11.83
N ILE A 224 14.48 -13.14 11.00
CA ILE A 224 15.05 -14.50 11.19
C ILE A 224 15.93 -14.93 10.01
N GLY A 225 16.04 -14.09 8.97
CA GLY A 225 16.93 -14.33 7.85
C GLY A 225 18.36 -13.96 8.16
N ARG A 226 19.28 -14.87 7.87
CA ARG A 226 20.72 -14.63 7.95
C ARG A 226 21.21 -13.86 6.72
N LYS A 227 22.39 -13.24 6.81
CA LYS A 227 23.07 -12.58 5.66
C LYS A 227 23.31 -13.48 4.44
N SER A 228 23.18 -14.79 4.59
CA SER A 228 23.22 -15.74 3.47
C SER A 228 21.89 -15.85 2.70
N GLY A 229 20.84 -15.15 3.14
CA GLY A 229 19.47 -15.27 2.65
C GLY A 229 18.71 -16.50 3.18
N LYS A 230 19.35 -17.32 4.02
CA LYS A 230 18.72 -18.52 4.60
C LYS A 230 17.89 -18.18 5.83
N ILE A 231 16.76 -18.88 5.96
CA ILE A 231 15.89 -18.86 7.14
C ILE A 231 15.84 -20.30 7.68
N PRO A 232 16.70 -20.66 8.65
CA PRO A 232 16.73 -22.02 9.18
C PRO A 232 15.63 -22.26 10.21
N GLU A 233 15.21 -23.51 10.34
CA GLU A 233 14.13 -23.93 11.25
C GLU A 233 14.38 -23.53 12.70
N GLU A 234 15.62 -23.57 13.16
CA GLU A 234 15.99 -23.16 14.52
C GLU A 234 15.74 -21.67 14.79
N ASP A 235 15.84 -20.80 13.79
CA ASP A 235 15.56 -19.38 13.93
C ASP A 235 14.04 -19.11 13.76
N ILE A 236 13.34 -19.90 12.92
CA ILE A 236 11.86 -19.88 12.84
C ILE A 236 11.22 -20.24 14.18
N LEU A 237 11.72 -21.28 14.87
CA LEU A 237 11.16 -21.75 16.15
C LEU A 237 11.42 -20.80 17.31
N ARG A 238 12.41 -19.91 17.18
CA ARG A 238 12.77 -18.94 18.19
C ARG A 238 11.98 -17.64 18.10
N GLY A 239 11.58 -17.25 16.87
CA GLY A 239 10.78 -16.06 16.58
C GLY A 239 9.30 -16.25 16.84
#